data_AF-A0A3D2Q367-F1
#
_entry.id   AF-A0A3D2Q367-F1
#
_cell.length_a   1.000
_cell.length_b   1.000
_cell.length_c   1.000
_cell.angle_alpha   90.00
_cell.angle_beta   90.00
_cell.angle_gamma   90.00
#
_symmetry.space_group_name_H-M   'P 1'
#
loop_
_entity.id
_entity.type
_entity.pdbx_description
1 polymer ?
#
loop_
_entity_poly.entity_id
_entity_poly.type
_entity_poly.pdbx_seq_one_letter_code
_entity_poly.pdbx_strand_id
1 'polypeptide(L)'
;MLNSAKSPLFAINHNIYSGYSEYWRKNKATLEHEELAYSLRALRKVGQYIAANMKTVEWLGMSKKSGDKFYLDVGFVKGEYPVPPGKMDILVGITAHEAFHCKELSDWAWVKVEEKTKELPRKYKSN
;
A
#
# COMPACT_ATOMS: atom_id res chain seq x y z
N MET A 1 -13.47 -11.14 5.10
CA MET A 1 -13.15 -11.94 3.91
C MET A 1 -13.80 -11.25 2.72
N LEU A 2 -13.03 -10.57 1.87
CA LEU A 2 -13.56 -10.07 0.60
C LEU A 2 -13.47 -11.24 -0.39
N ASN A 3 -14.62 -11.70 -0.87
CA ASN A 3 -14.71 -12.71 -1.91
C ASN A 3 -14.02 -12.19 -3.16
N SER A 4 -12.87 -12.79 -3.49
CA SER A 4 -11.99 -12.45 -4.61
C SER A 4 -12.64 -12.58 -6.00
N ALA A 5 -13.88 -13.05 -6.12
CA ALA A 5 -14.41 -13.50 -7.39
C ALA A 5 -15.17 -12.44 -8.22
N LYS A 6 -15.53 -11.25 -7.70
CA LYS A 6 -16.39 -10.30 -8.45
C LYS A 6 -16.16 -8.81 -8.12
N SER A 7 -14.93 -8.37 -7.91
CA SER A 7 -14.67 -6.93 -7.85
C SER A 7 -14.61 -6.37 -9.29
N PRO A 8 -15.46 -5.39 -9.67
CA PRO A 8 -15.52 -4.84 -11.03
C PRO A 8 -14.20 -4.17 -11.48
N LEU A 9 -13.31 -3.87 -10.54
CA LEU A 9 -11.95 -3.41 -10.82
C LEU A 9 -11.09 -4.42 -11.61
N PHE A 10 -11.41 -5.72 -11.55
CA PHE A 10 -10.69 -6.77 -12.31
C PHE A 10 -11.37 -7.14 -13.64
N ALA A 11 -12.48 -6.49 -14.01
CA ALA A 11 -13.22 -6.77 -15.25
C ALA A 11 -12.70 -6.00 -16.48
N ILE A 12 -11.74 -5.10 -16.28
CA ILE A 12 -11.04 -4.43 -17.38
C ILE A 12 -10.07 -5.45 -17.97
N ASN A 13 -10.10 -5.62 -19.30
CA ASN A 13 -9.16 -6.47 -20.04
C ASN A 13 -7.76 -5.84 -20.01
N HIS A 14 -7.15 -5.83 -18.83
CA HIS A 14 -5.89 -5.18 -18.55
C HIS A 14 -4.79 -6.10 -19.06
N ASN A 15 -3.97 -5.62 -20.00
CA ASN A 15 -2.77 -6.34 -20.36
C ASN A 15 -1.86 -6.39 -19.13
N ILE A 16 -1.82 -7.54 -18.45
CA ILE A 16 -1.03 -7.74 -17.23
C ILE A 16 0.48 -7.70 -17.50
N TYR A 17 0.89 -7.85 -18.76
CA TYR A 17 2.30 -7.84 -19.17
C TYR A 17 2.83 -6.44 -19.51
N SER A 18 1.98 -5.42 -19.55
CA SER A 18 2.38 -4.02 -19.73
C SER A 18 1.94 -3.19 -18.52
N GLY A 19 2.78 -2.28 -18.06
CA GLY A 19 2.45 -1.44 -16.91
C GLY A 19 3.53 -0.42 -16.57
N TYR A 20 3.17 0.60 -15.81
CA TYR A 20 4.07 1.66 -15.39
C TYR A 20 5.21 1.15 -14.50
N SER A 21 4.97 0.09 -13.73
CA SER A 21 6.01 -0.56 -12.93
C SER A 21 7.17 -1.10 -13.75
N GLU A 22 7.00 -1.37 -15.04
CA GLU A 22 8.10 -1.78 -15.90
C GLU A 22 9.21 -0.72 -16.00
N TYR A 23 8.84 0.57 -15.95
CA TYR A 23 9.77 1.68 -16.12
C TYR A 23 10.54 2.05 -14.85
N TRP A 24 9.96 1.86 -13.66
CA TRP A 24 10.60 2.28 -12.40
C TRP A 24 11.05 1.12 -11.51
N ARG A 25 10.50 -0.08 -11.69
CA ARG A 25 10.89 -1.26 -10.90
C ARG A 25 12.17 -1.87 -11.46
N LYS A 26 13.30 -1.34 -10.97
CA LYS A 26 14.64 -1.80 -11.36
C LYS A 26 14.96 -3.22 -10.85
N ASN A 27 14.49 -3.57 -9.65
CA ASN A 27 14.77 -4.87 -9.05
C ASN A 27 13.65 -5.86 -9.37
N LYS A 28 13.98 -6.86 -10.20
CA LYS A 28 13.10 -7.94 -10.64
C LYS A 28 13.88 -9.25 -10.60
N ALA A 29 13.28 -10.32 -10.12
CA ALA A 29 13.91 -11.64 -10.06
C ALA A 29 13.00 -12.74 -10.63
N THR A 30 13.61 -13.81 -11.13
CA THR A 30 12.91 -15.02 -11.57
C THR A 30 12.67 -15.98 -10.41
N LEU A 31 13.45 -15.87 -9.33
CA LEU A 31 13.27 -16.66 -8.12
C LEU A 31 12.13 -16.09 -7.27
N GLU A 32 11.18 -16.94 -6.91
CA GLU A 32 9.96 -16.57 -6.17
C GLU A 32 10.26 -15.73 -4.92
N HIS A 33 11.13 -16.22 -4.04
CA HIS A 33 11.40 -15.57 -2.75
C HIS A 33 12.08 -14.21 -2.91
N GLU A 34 13.00 -14.06 -3.87
CA GLU A 34 13.66 -12.80 -4.18
C GLU A 34 12.67 -11.79 -4.74
N GLU A 35 11.84 -12.23 -5.68
CA GLU A 35 10.88 -11.37 -6.36
C GLU A 35 9.77 -10.90 -5.42
N LEU A 36 9.30 -11.79 -4.53
CA LEU A 36 8.36 -11.43 -3.47
C LEU A 36 8.96 -10.42 -2.49
N ALA A 37 10.25 -10.53 -2.16
CA ALA A 37 10.94 -9.58 -1.30
C ALA A 37 11.13 -8.22 -1.99
N TYR A 38 11.53 -8.20 -3.26
CA TYR A 38 11.67 -6.96 -4.04
C TYR A 38 10.34 -6.26 -4.27
N SER A 39 9.28 -7.03 -4.53
CA SER A 39 7.91 -6.51 -4.67
C SER A 39 7.45 -5.84 -3.37
N LEU A 40 7.60 -6.48 -2.20
CA LEU A 40 7.29 -5.86 -0.92
C LEU A 40 8.10 -4.59 -0.68
N ARG A 41 9.40 -4.61 -0.97
CA ARG A 41 10.25 -3.43 -0.82
C ARG A 41 9.76 -2.27 -1.68
N ALA A 42 9.35 -2.54 -2.92
CA ALA A 42 8.81 -1.54 -3.82
C ALA A 42 7.47 -0.97 -3.31
N LEU A 43 6.55 -1.83 -2.85
CA LEU A 43 5.25 -1.41 -2.32
C LEU A 43 5.40 -0.56 -1.04
N ARG A 44 6.28 -0.97 -0.13
CA ARG A 44 6.58 -0.19 1.09
C ARG A 44 7.11 1.20 0.76
N LYS A 45 8.01 1.32 -0.23
CA LYS A 45 8.51 2.62 -0.69
C LYS A 45 7.39 3.51 -1.21
N VAL A 46 6.48 2.97 -2.03
CA VAL A 46 5.33 3.72 -2.55
C VAL A 46 4.43 4.19 -1.40
N GLY A 47 4.03 3.27 -0.52
CA GLY A 47 3.13 3.61 0.59
C GLY A 47 3.74 4.66 1.54
N GLN A 48 5.01 4.50 1.92
CA GLN A 48 5.71 5.43 2.80
C GLN A 48 5.96 6.80 2.16
N TYR A 49 6.10 6.86 0.83
CA TYR A 49 6.21 8.13 0.12
C TYR A 49 4.90 8.94 0.21
N ILE A 50 3.74 8.26 0.20
CA ILE A 50 2.42 8.89 0.31
C ILE A 50 2.11 9.28 1.75
N ALA A 51 2.36 8.38 2.70
CA ALA A 51 2.04 8.57 4.11
C ALA A 51 3.14 8.01 5.02
N ALA A 52 3.75 8.88 5.84
CA ALA A 52 4.82 8.48 6.75
C ALA A 52 4.36 7.49 7.84
N ASN A 53 3.07 7.53 8.19
CA ASN A 53 2.42 6.64 9.15
C ASN A 53 1.79 5.40 8.50
N MET A 54 2.12 5.09 7.24
CA MET A 54 1.58 3.94 6.53
C MET A 54 1.89 2.64 7.27
N LYS A 55 0.87 1.78 7.39
CA LYS A 55 1.00 0.43 7.96
C LYS A 55 2.07 -0.37 7.23
N THR A 56 2.74 -1.27 7.94
CA THR A 56 3.75 -2.13 7.30
C THR A 56 3.07 -3.08 6.32
N VAL A 57 3.45 -3.01 5.04
CA VAL A 57 2.95 -3.91 4.00
C VAL A 57 3.63 -5.27 4.10
N GLU A 58 2.84 -6.35 4.17
CA GLU A 58 3.31 -7.74 4.21
C GLU A 58 2.46 -8.65 3.33
N TRP A 59 3.01 -9.80 2.94
CA TRP A 59 2.20 -10.85 2.35
C TRP A 59 1.36 -11.55 3.42
N LEU A 60 0.13 -11.90 3.06
CA LEU A 60 -0.75 -12.68 3.91
C LEU A 60 -0.09 -14.03 4.27
N GLY A 61 -0.01 -14.31 5.57
CA GLY A 61 0.61 -15.54 6.10
C GLY A 61 2.08 -15.41 6.50
N MET A 62 2.77 -14.29 6.20
CA MET A 62 4.15 -14.07 6.66
C MET A 62 4.27 -13.88 8.16
N SER A 63 3.27 -13.26 8.80
CA SER A 63 3.27 -13.01 10.24
C SER A 63 1.87 -13.15 10.83
N LYS A 64 1.79 -13.19 12.16
CA LYS A 64 0.52 -13.14 12.87
C LYS A 64 -0.24 -11.87 12.51
N LYS A 65 -1.54 -12.00 12.23
CA LYS A 65 -2.42 -10.87 11.90
C LYS A 65 -2.41 -9.83 13.03
N SER A 66 -2.19 -8.58 12.66
CA SER A 66 -2.20 -7.43 13.56
C SER A 66 -2.76 -6.19 12.85
N GLY A 67 -3.36 -5.27 13.61
CA GLY A 67 -4.02 -4.07 13.06
C GLY A 67 -3.06 -2.99 12.55
N ASP A 68 -1.78 -3.07 12.92
CA ASP A 68 -0.69 -2.20 12.48
C ASP A 68 -0.07 -2.62 11.13
N LYS A 69 -0.56 -3.70 10.54
CA LYS A 69 -0.07 -4.27 9.29
C LYS A 69 -1.13 -4.26 8.20
N PHE A 70 -0.67 -4.06 6.98
CA PHE A 70 -1.48 -4.15 5.77
C PHE A 70 -1.07 -5.41 5.00
N TYR A 71 -2.01 -6.32 4.77
CA TYR A 71 -1.73 -7.63 4.18
C TYR A 71 -2.21 -7.70 2.73
N LEU A 72 -1.32 -8.11 1.84
CA LEU A 72 -1.62 -8.42 0.44
C LEU A 72 -1.66 -9.93 0.22
N ASP A 73 -2.60 -10.41 -0.57
CA ASP A 73 -2.68 -11.84 -0.89
C ASP A 73 -1.57 -12.24 -1.88
N VAL A 74 -0.65 -13.11 -1.43
CA VAL A 74 0.44 -13.63 -2.27
C VAL A 74 -0.09 -14.46 -3.44
N GLY A 75 -1.27 -15.07 -3.30
CA GLY A 75 -1.90 -15.88 -4.34
C GLY A 75 -2.14 -15.09 -5.64
N PHE A 76 -2.25 -13.76 -5.56
CA PHE A 76 -2.45 -12.89 -6.72
C PHE A 76 -1.24 -12.87 -7.68
N VAL A 77 -0.03 -13.05 -7.16
CA VAL A 77 1.23 -12.97 -7.93
C VAL A 77 1.99 -14.29 -7.99
N LYS A 78 1.48 -15.34 -7.34
CA LYS A 78 2.19 -16.61 -7.21
C LYS A 78 2.34 -17.32 -8.56
N GLY A 79 3.53 -17.86 -8.82
CA GLY A 79 3.81 -18.71 -9.98
C GLY A 79 4.20 -17.95 -11.26
N GLU A 80 4.20 -16.62 -11.25
CA GLU A 80 4.64 -15.79 -12.38
C GLU A 80 5.73 -14.82 -11.91
N TYR A 81 6.98 -15.16 -12.23
CA TYR A 81 8.16 -14.40 -11.81
C TYR A 81 9.06 -14.07 -13.00
N PRO A 82 9.52 -12.81 -13.14
CA PRO A 82 9.18 -11.66 -12.31
C PRO A 82 7.69 -11.30 -12.39
N VAL A 83 7.14 -10.69 -11.33
CA VAL A 83 5.74 -10.28 -11.27
C VAL A 83 5.42 -9.42 -12.48
N PRO A 84 4.41 -9.79 -13.29
CA PRO A 84 4.01 -9.02 -14.46
C PRO A 84 3.70 -7.56 -14.10
N PRO A 85 4.12 -6.58 -14.92
CA PRO A 85 3.97 -5.16 -14.60
C PRO A 85 2.54 -4.75 -14.24
N GLY A 86 1.52 -5.23 -14.94
CA GLY A 86 0.13 -4.90 -14.65
C GLY A 86 -0.36 -5.46 -13.31
N LYS A 87 0.11 -6.66 -12.90
CA LYS A 87 -0.17 -7.19 -11.55
C LYS A 87 0.50 -6.34 -10.48
N MET A 88 1.74 -5.91 -10.72
CA MET A 88 2.45 -5.02 -9.81
C MET A 88 1.76 -3.64 -9.70
N ASP A 89 1.28 -3.08 -10.81
CA ASP A 89 0.55 -1.80 -10.83
C ASP A 89 -0.75 -1.88 -10.02
N ILE A 90 -1.45 -3.00 -10.08
CA ILE A 90 -2.63 -3.25 -9.24
C ILE A 90 -2.24 -3.26 -7.75
N LEU A 91 -1.17 -3.97 -7.38
CA LEU A 91 -0.69 -3.99 -5.99
C LEU A 91 -0.27 -2.58 -5.52
N VAL A 92 0.33 -1.79 -6.41
CA VAL A 92 0.68 -0.39 -6.17
C VAL A 92 -0.59 0.44 -5.94
N GLY A 93 -1.62 0.30 -6.77
CA GLY A 93 -2.89 1.00 -6.61
C GLY A 93 -3.57 0.68 -5.27
N ILE A 94 -3.59 -0.60 -4.90
CA ILE A 94 -4.12 -1.06 -3.60
C ILE A 94 -3.30 -0.44 -2.44
N THR A 95 -1.97 -0.47 -2.54
CA THR A 95 -1.08 0.07 -1.49
C THR A 95 -1.21 1.59 -1.37
N ALA A 96 -1.32 2.29 -2.50
CA ALA A 96 -1.51 3.73 -2.53
C ALA A 96 -2.86 4.11 -1.91
N HIS A 97 -3.92 3.35 -2.20
CA HIS A 97 -5.24 3.57 -1.61
C HIS A 97 -5.20 3.49 -0.07
N GLU A 98 -4.60 2.45 0.51
CA GLU A 98 -4.43 2.34 1.97
C GLU A 98 -3.54 3.45 2.55
N ALA A 99 -2.50 3.86 1.82
CA ALA A 99 -1.65 4.97 2.25
C ALA A 99 -2.42 6.30 2.30
N PHE A 100 -3.30 6.58 1.33
CA PHE A 100 -4.16 7.76 1.37
C PHE A 100 -5.13 7.72 2.55
N HIS A 101 -5.72 6.56 2.89
CA HIS A 101 -6.52 6.44 4.12
C HIS A 101 -5.73 6.82 5.38
N CYS A 102 -4.47 6.39 5.48
CA CYS A 102 -3.60 6.75 6.62
C CYS A 102 -3.28 8.25 6.66
N LYS A 103 -3.11 8.87 5.49
CA LYS A 103 -2.86 10.31 5.35
C LYS A 103 -4.09 11.13 5.72
N GLU A 104 -5.24 10.82 5.14
CA GLU A 104 -6.51 11.53 5.40
C GLU A 104 -6.89 11.48 6.89
N LEU A 105 -6.68 10.33 7.54
CA LEU A 105 -6.90 10.21 8.98
C LEU A 105 -5.97 11.13 9.79
N SER A 106 -4.71 11.27 9.37
CA SER A 106 -3.74 12.14 10.03
C SER A 106 -4.07 13.61 9.82
N ASP A 107 -4.39 13.99 8.59
CA ASP A 107 -4.79 15.36 8.23
C ASP A 107 -6.07 15.75 8.99
N TRP A 108 -7.05 14.86 9.05
CA TRP A 108 -8.27 15.06 9.84
C TRP A 108 -7.98 15.23 11.34
N ALA A 109 -7.09 14.41 11.90
CA ALA A 109 -6.69 14.53 13.30
C ALA A 109 -6.03 15.89 13.60
N TRP A 110 -5.17 16.38 12.70
CA TRP A 110 -4.56 17.71 12.81
C TRP A 110 -5.59 18.83 12.75
N VAL A 111 -6.53 18.78 11.82
CA VAL A 111 -7.62 19.77 11.74
C VAL A 111 -8.40 19.84 13.05
N LYS A 112 -8.70 18.70 13.69
CA LYS A 112 -9.40 18.66 14.98
C LYS A 112 -8.57 19.23 16.12
N VAL A 113 -7.26 19.01 16.12
CA VAL A 113 -6.34 19.64 17.10
C VAL A 113 -6.31 21.15 16.92
N GLU A 114 -6.22 21.64 15.68
CA GLU A 114 -6.21 23.09 15.39
C GLU A 114 -7.52 23.78 15.79
N GLU A 115 -8.67 23.18 15.48
CA GLU A 115 -9.99 23.66 15.90
C GLU A 115 -10.05 23.84 17.43
N LYS A 116 -9.66 22.82 18.19
CA LYS A 116 -9.69 22.88 19.66
C LYS A 116 -8.63 23.78 20.26
N THR A 117 -7.47 23.91 19.62
CA THR A 117 -6.40 24.79 20.10
C THR A 117 -6.79 26.26 20.00
N LYS A 118 -7.66 26.65 19.05
CA LYS A 118 -8.20 28.01 18.98
C LYS A 118 -8.96 28.40 20.26
N GLU A 119 -9.67 27.44 20.86
CA GLU A 119 -10.48 27.61 22.08
C GLU A 119 -9.67 27.58 23.39
N LEU A 120 -8.43 27.11 23.36
CA LEU A 120 -7.60 27.03 24.57
C LEU A 120 -7.17 28.41 25.09
N PRO A 121 -7.12 28.63 26.42
CA PRO A 121 -6.52 29.82 27.01
C PRO A 121 -5.05 29.99 26.56
N ARG A 122 -4.60 31.25 26.38
CA ARG A 122 -3.25 31.58 25.87
C ARG A 122 -2.11 30.83 26.55
N LYS A 123 -2.24 30.50 27.84
CA LYS A 123 -1.22 29.77 28.62
C LYS A 123 -0.91 28.34 28.13
N TYR A 124 -1.76 27.75 27.28
CA TYR A 124 -1.60 26.41 26.73
C TYR A 124 -1.33 26.40 25.22
N LYS A 125 -1.31 27.56 24.57
CA LYS A 125 -0.88 27.65 23.18
C LYS A 125 0.65 27.69 23.19
N SER A 126 1.31 26.65 22.68
CA SER A 126 2.76 26.73 22.43
C SER A 126 3.02 27.90 21.49
N ASN A 127 4.02 28.73 21.83
CA ASN A 127 4.56 29.75 20.93
C ASN A 127 5.03 29.14 19.61
#